data_AF-A0A1Y4L6U6-F1
#
_entry.id   AF-A0A1Y4L6U6-F1
#
_cell.length_a   1.000
_cell.length_b   1.000
_cell.length_c   1.000
_cell.angle_alpha   90.00
_cell.angle_beta   90.00
_cell.angle_gamma   90.00
#
_symmetry.space_group_name_H-M   'P 1'
#
loop_
_entity.id
_entity.type
_entity.pdbx_description
1 polymer ?
#
loop_
_entity_poly.entity_id
_entity_poly.type
_entity_poly.pdbx_seq_one_letter_code
_entity_poly.pdbx_strand_id
1 'polypeptide(L)' 'MNKQEFDACFSQAVEDVKAKTMNNIQDALAKFSNEDGRISYDKLAMFAYTESLAYTDELIYAVLSKILVTE' A
#
# COMPACT_ATOMS: atom_id res chain seq x y z
N MET A 1 -7.05 1.62 -24.47
CA MET A 1 -5.76 1.82 -23.80
C MET A 1 -4.73 0.83 -24.36
N ASN A 2 -3.55 1.29 -24.73
CA ASN A 2 -2.40 0.47 -25.12
C ASN A 2 -1.50 0.15 -23.92
N LYS A 3 -0.48 -0.71 -24.11
CA LYS A 3 0.40 -1.14 -23.01
C LYS A 3 1.14 0.02 -22.32
N GLN A 4 1.63 1.00 -23.07
CA GLN A 4 2.35 2.15 -22.48
C GLN A 4 1.44 3.01 -21.61
N GLU A 5 0.20 3.23 -22.04
CA GLU A 5 -0.78 3.99 -21.27
C GLU A 5 -1.13 3.26 -19.95
N PHE A 6 -1.29 1.93 -20.00
CA PHE A 6 -1.49 1.12 -18.79
C PHE A 6 -0.28 1.18 -17.85
N ASP A 7 0.93 1.00 -18.39
CA ASP A 7 2.17 1.02 -17.59
C ASP A 7 2.39 2.39 -16.93
N ALA A 8 2.01 3.48 -17.60
CA ALA A 8 2.03 4.83 -17.05
C ALA A 8 1.00 5.01 -15.91
N CYS A 9 -0.25 4.57 -16.13
CA CYS A 9 -1.28 4.59 -15.09
C CYS A 9 -0.90 3.76 -13.86
N PHE A 10 -0.33 2.57 -14.08
CA PHE A 10 0.15 1.69 -13.03
C PHE A 10 1.29 2.34 -12.25
N SER A 11 2.31 2.87 -12.92
CA SER A 11 3.46 3.51 -12.27
C SER A 11 3.03 4.71 -11.41
N GLN A 12 2.11 5.53 -11.92
CA GLN A 12 1.57 6.65 -11.16
C GLN A 12 0.74 6.18 -9.95
N ALA A 13 -0.10 5.15 -10.11
CA ALA A 13 -0.87 4.59 -9.00
C ALA A 13 0.04 3.99 -7.90
N VAL A 14 1.16 3.36 -8.29
CA VAL A 14 2.17 2.88 -7.33
C VAL A 14 2.77 4.03 -6.54
N GLU A 15 3.14 5.13 -7.19
CA GLU A 15 3.69 6.33 -6.50
C GLU A 15 2.65 6.98 -5.58
N ASP A 16 1.41 7.14 -6.04
CA ASP A 16 0.32 7.75 -5.28
C ASP A 16 0.03 6.94 -3.99
N VAL A 17 0.03 5.60 -4.08
CA VAL A 17 -0.23 4.71 -2.94
C VAL A 17 1.01 4.58 -2.03
N LYS A 18 2.23 4.54 -2.59
CA LYS A 18 3.48 4.56 -1.81
C LYS A 18 3.67 5.85 -1.03
N ALA A 19 3.08 6.96 -1.47
CA ALA A 19 3.16 8.25 -0.77
C ALA A 19 2.47 8.25 0.62
N LYS A 20 1.88 7.14 1.08
CA LYS A 20 1.57 6.94 2.51
C LYS A 20 2.82 7.23 3.33
N THR A 21 2.79 8.38 4.01
CA THR A 21 3.95 8.92 4.72
C THR A 21 4.46 7.94 5.78
N MET A 22 5.76 8.01 6.10
CA MET A 22 6.39 7.24 7.18
C MET A 22 5.56 7.21 8.48
N ASN A 23 4.81 8.29 8.74
CA ASN A 23 3.90 8.41 9.87
C ASN A 23 2.76 7.37 9.87
N ASN A 24 2.15 7.08 8.72
CA ASN A 24 1.09 6.07 8.61
C ASN A 24 1.61 4.66 8.92
N ILE A 25 2.82 4.35 8.47
CA ILE A 25 3.48 3.07 8.74
C ILE A 25 3.81 2.96 10.23
N GLN A 26 4.29 4.04 10.85
CA GLN A 26 4.55 4.08 12.30
C GLN A 26 3.28 3.90 13.13
N ASP A 27 2.17 4.56 12.78
CA ASP A 27 0.89 4.42 13.48
C ASP A 27 0.31 3.01 13.36
N ALA A 28 0.48 2.37 12.19
CA ALA A 28 0.05 0.99 11.97
C ALA A 28 0.94 -0.02 12.73
N LEU A 29 2.26 0.20 12.75
CA LEU A 29 3.23 -0.61 13.51
C LEU A 29 3.03 -0.51 15.02
N ALA A 30 2.63 0.67 15.54
CA ALA A 30 2.41 0.88 16.97
C ALA A 30 1.39 -0.12 17.55
N LYS A 31 0.39 -0.53 16.76
CA LYS A 31 -0.63 -1.52 17.15
C LYS A 31 -0.06 -2.92 17.42
N PHE A 32 1.15 -3.20 16.93
CA PHE A 32 1.85 -4.48 17.11
C PHE A 32 2.92 -4.43 18.21
N SER A 33 3.20 -3.24 18.75
CA SER A 33 4.17 -3.07 19.83
C SER A 33 3.63 -3.51 21.20
N ASN A 34 4.54 -3.94 22.08
CA ASN A 34 4.25 -4.19 23.49
C ASN A 34 4.28 -2.87 24.31
N GLU A 35 4.08 -2.96 25.62
CA GLU A 35 4.07 -1.80 26.53
C GLU A 35 5.38 -0.99 26.52
N ASP A 36 6.50 -1.61 26.13
CA ASP A 36 7.82 -0.96 25.98
C ASP A 36 8.07 -0.39 24.58
N GLY A 37 7.09 -0.43 23.68
CA GLY A 37 7.23 0.02 22.29
C GLY A 37 8.04 -0.93 21.38
N ARG A 38 8.29 -2.17 21.81
CA ARG A 38 9.03 -3.18 21.04
C ARG A 38 8.09 -4.07 20.26
N ILE A 39 8.49 -4.44 19.04
CA ILE A 39 7.75 -5.33 18.15
C ILE A 39 8.57 -6.62 17.97
N SER A 40 7.95 -7.78 18.14
CA SER A 40 8.59 -9.07 17.91
C SER A 40 8.69 -9.38 16.40
N TYR A 41 9.68 -10.18 16.00
CA TYR A 41 9.96 -10.46 14.59
C TYR A 41 8.79 -11.11 13.85
N ASP A 42 8.05 -11.99 14.51
CA ASP A 42 6.84 -12.62 13.98
C ASP A 42 5.74 -11.59 13.69
N LYS A 43 5.50 -10.65 14.61
CA LYS A 43 4.52 -9.56 14.41
C LYS A 43 4.95 -8.60 13.31
N LEU A 44 6.25 -8.30 13.22
CA LEU A 44 6.79 -7.48 12.14
C LEU A 44 6.58 -8.16 10.77
N ALA A 45 6.80 -9.47 10.69
CA ALA A 45 6.57 -10.24 9.47
C ALA A 45 5.07 -10.29 9.10
N MET A 46 4.19 -10.47 10.07
CA MET A 46 2.73 -10.41 9.86
C MET A 46 2.28 -9.03 9.39
N PHE A 47 2.81 -7.96 9.98
CA PHE A 47 2.56 -6.59 9.54
C PHE A 47 3.00 -6.38 8.08
N ALA A 48 4.25 -6.74 7.76
CA ALA A 48 4.78 -6.59 6.40
C ALA A 48 3.94 -7.37 5.36
N TYR A 49 3.49 -8.58 5.70
CA TYR A 49 2.63 -9.37 4.83
C TYR A 49 1.25 -8.72 4.65
N THR A 50 0.60 -8.31 5.76
CA THR A 50 -0.73 -7.69 5.73
C THR A 50 -0.72 -6.38 4.96
N GLU A 51 0.29 -5.55 5.19
CA GLU A 51 0.52 -4.33 4.41
C GLU A 51 0.70 -4.67 2.93
N SER A 52 1.52 -5.66 2.56
CA SER A 52 1.73 -6.01 1.15
C SER A 52 0.44 -6.41 0.41
N LEU A 53 -0.50 -7.06 1.10
CA LEU A 53 -1.82 -7.39 0.57
C LEU A 53 -2.70 -6.14 0.43
N ALA A 54 -2.78 -5.32 1.48
CA ALA A 54 -3.56 -4.08 1.45
C ALA A 54 -3.07 -3.10 0.37
N TYR A 55 -1.75 -2.99 0.19
CA TYR A 55 -1.12 -2.24 -0.89
C TYR A 55 -1.51 -2.78 -2.27
N THR A 56 -1.67 -4.10 -2.40
CA THR A 56 -2.09 -4.73 -3.66
C THR A 56 -3.54 -4.38 -3.98
N ASP A 57 -4.44 -4.44 -3.00
CA ASP A 57 -5.86 -4.12 -3.20
C ASP A 57 -6.08 -2.63 -3.49
N GLU A 58 -5.43 -1.73 -2.73
CA GLU A 58 -5.49 -0.28 -2.97
C GLU A 58 -4.92 0.07 -4.34
N LEU A 59 -3.82 -0.58 -4.76
CA LEU A 59 -3.24 -0.38 -6.08
C LEU A 59 -4.17 -0.85 -7.20
N ILE A 60 -4.79 -2.02 -7.05
CA ILE A 60 -5.78 -2.54 -8.00
C ILE A 60 -6.95 -1.55 -8.11
N TYR A 61 -7.49 -1.08 -6.98
CA TYR A 61 -8.57 -0.11 -6.99
C TYR A 61 -8.17 1.24 -7.61
N ALA A 62 -6.97 1.74 -7.31
CA ALA A 62 -6.45 2.99 -7.89
C ALA A 62 -6.28 2.89 -9.41
N VAL A 63 -5.80 1.75 -9.91
CA VAL A 63 -5.67 1.49 -11.34
C VAL A 63 -7.05 1.36 -11.98
N LEU A 64 -7.95 0.55 -11.40
CA LEU A 64 -9.30 0.34 -11.91
C LEU A 64 -10.12 1.64 -11.93
N SER A 65 -10.07 2.47 -10.89
CA SER A 65 -10.79 3.75 -10.85
C SER A 65 -10.33 4.74 -11.92
N LYS A 66 -9.04 4.74 -12.30
CA LYS A 66 -8.54 5.58 -13.41
C LYS A 66 -8.98 5.07 -14.78
N ILE A 67 -9.17 3.75 -14.92
CA ILE A 67 -9.54 3.12 -16.19
C ILE A 67 -11.07 3.11 -16.37
N LEU A 68 -11.83 2.84 -15.32
CA LEU A 68 -13.29 2.64 -15.36
C LEU A 68 -14.10 3.95 -15.41
N VAL A 69 -13.47 5.12 -15.25
CA VAL A 69 -14.14 6.45 -15.32
C VAL A 69 -14.17 7.00 -16.76
N THR A 70 -13.80 6.22 -17.77
CA THR A 70 -13.96 6.65 -19.17
C THR A 70 -15.38 6.38 -19.69
N GLU A 71 -16.28 7.32 -19.45
CA GLU A 71 -17.41 7.65 -20.33
C GLU A 71 -17.33 9.12 -20.76
#